data_AF-A0A349KM78-F1
#
_entry.id   AF-A0A349KM78-F1
#
_cell.length_a   1.000
_cell.length_b   1.000
_cell.length_c   1.000
_cell.angle_alpha   90.00
_cell.angle_beta   90.00
_cell.angle_gamma   90.00
#
_symmetry.space_group_name_H-M   'P 1'
#
loop_
_entity.id
_entity.type
_entity.pdbx_description
1 polymer ?
#
loop_
_entity_poly.entity_id
_entity_poly.type
_entity_poly.pdbx_seq_one_letter_code
_entity_poly.pdbx_strand_id
1 'polypeptide(L)'
;EQALDNEVSGLLKITRHPVQWGILLFACGHLLANGDTASILFFGTFVLLSFFGMLSMDQRRRRETDPKWQAFMEKTSMIPFVALVSGRLRFMPDDINWVGLIASFALYGVLYWLHDLVSGGISLL
;
A
#
# COMPACT_ATOMS: atom_id res chain seq x y z
N GLU A 1 17.43 0.52 -5.57
CA GLU A 1 18.82 0.48 -5.07
C GLU A 1 19.08 1.59 -4.05
N GLN A 2 18.73 2.86 -4.32
CA GLN A 2 18.81 3.94 -3.31
C GLN A 2 18.15 3.61 -1.94
N ALA A 3 17.05 2.85 -1.92
CA ALA A 3 16.39 2.43 -0.67
C ALA A 3 17.17 1.40 0.16
N LEU A 4 18.20 0.77 -0.43
CA LEU A 4 19.11 -0.17 0.25
C LEU A 4 20.39 0.54 0.74
N ASP A 5 20.73 1.66 0.11
CA ASP A 5 21.90 2.48 0.47
C ASP A 5 21.60 3.40 1.66
N ASN A 6 20.33 3.79 1.83
CA ASN A 6 19.84 4.52 3.00
C ASN A 6 19.22 3.56 4.02
N GLU A 7 19.21 3.94 5.30
CA GLU A 7 18.39 3.24 6.30
C GLU A 7 16.92 3.18 5.88
N VAL A 8 16.24 2.08 6.23
CA VAL A 8 14.79 1.91 5.98
C VAL A 8 14.07 3.11 6.57
N SER A 9 13.35 3.86 5.75
CA SER A 9 12.73 5.13 6.11
C SER A 9 11.27 5.21 5.64
N GLY A 10 10.52 6.09 6.29
CA GLY A 10 9.13 6.39 5.93
C GLY A 10 8.20 5.18 5.94
N LEU A 11 7.34 5.09 4.93
CA LEU A 11 6.30 4.05 4.83
C LEU A 11 6.87 2.62 4.79
N LEU A 12 8.12 2.45 4.35
CA LEU A 12 8.79 1.14 4.33
C LEU A 12 9.03 0.59 5.74
N LYS A 13 9.01 1.44 6.78
CA LYS A 13 9.03 1.00 8.18
C LYS A 13 7.69 0.39 8.62
N ILE A 14 6.57 0.78 7.99
CA ILE A 14 5.24 0.23 8.27
C ILE A 14 5.07 -1.10 7.53
N THR A 15 5.29 -1.10 6.22
CA THR A 15 5.27 -2.31 5.38
C THR A 15 6.21 -2.13 4.19
N ARG A 16 6.85 -3.20 3.74
CA ARG A 16 7.68 -3.20 2.53
C ARG A 16 6.88 -3.12 1.22
N HIS A 17 5.54 -3.21 1.28
CA HIS A 17 4.63 -3.14 0.13
C HIS A 17 3.54 -2.07 0.30
N PRO A 18 3.87 -0.79 0.54
CA PRO A 18 2.88 0.23 0.87
C PRO A 18 1.90 0.49 -0.26
N VAL A 19 2.34 0.43 -1.52
CA VAL A 19 1.49 0.65 -2.71
C VAL A 19 0.49 -0.48 -2.87
N GLN A 20 0.93 -1.73 -2.75
CA GLN A 20 0.07 -2.90 -2.87
C GLN A 20 -0.98 -2.93 -1.75
N TRP A 21 -0.60 -2.60 -0.52
CA TRP A 21 -1.58 -2.43 0.56
C TRP A 21 -2.59 -1.33 0.27
N GLY A 22 -2.17 -0.20 -0.32
CA GLY A 22 -3.08 0.85 -0.78
C GLY A 22 -4.12 0.32 -1.78
N ILE A 23 -3.67 -0.38 -2.83
CA ILE A 23 -4.54 -0.98 -3.84
C ILE A 23 -5.46 -2.06 -3.24
N LEU A 24 -4.92 -2.90 -2.35
CA LEU A 24 -5.65 -3.98 -1.72
C LEU A 24 -6.78 -3.45 -0.82
N LEU A 25 -6.48 -2.46 0.03
CA LEU A 25 -7.47 -1.83 0.90
C LEU A 25 -8.53 -1.06 0.09
N PHE A 26 -8.11 -0.34 -0.95
CA PHE A 26 -9.01 0.33 -1.89
C PHE A 26 -9.98 -0.68 -2.52
N ALA A 27 -9.47 -1.76 -3.12
CA ALA A 27 -10.29 -2.75 -3.80
C ALA A 27 -11.23 -3.48 -2.82
N CYS A 28 -10.76 -3.86 -1.63
CA CYS A 28 -11.59 -4.45 -0.60
C CYS A 28 -12.72 -3.51 -0.16
N GLY A 29 -12.43 -2.22 0.06
CA GLY A 29 -13.44 -1.22 0.40
C GLY A 29 -14.53 -1.11 -0.66
N HIS A 30 -14.15 -1.14 -1.95
CA HIS A 30 -15.10 -1.08 -3.05
C HIS A 30 -15.92 -2.35 -3.21
N LEU A 31 -15.37 -3.53 -2.93
CA LEU A 31 -16.14 -4.78 -2.90
C LEU A 31 -17.18 -4.78 -1.77
N LEU A 32 -16.87 -4.18 -0.63
CA LEU A 32 -17.83 -4.05 0.47
C LEU A 32 -18.94 -3.04 0.16
N ALA A 33 -18.63 -2.00 -0.62
CA ALA A 33 -19.59 -0.96 -1.00
C ALA A 33 -20.46 -1.34 -2.21
N ASN A 34 -19.93 -2.14 -3.15
CA ASN A 34 -20.59 -2.46 -4.42
C ASN A 34 -20.87 -3.97 -4.55
N GLY A 35 -22.14 -4.33 -4.72
CA GLY A 35 -22.59 -5.73 -4.74
C GLY A 35 -22.83 -6.34 -6.13
N ASP A 36 -22.53 -5.62 -7.21
CA ASP A 36 -22.79 -6.09 -8.58
C ASP A 36 -21.63 -6.92 -9.17
N THR A 37 -21.95 -7.72 -10.18
CA THR A 37 -20.99 -8.65 -10.80
C THR A 37 -19.80 -7.93 -11.45
N ALA A 38 -20.00 -6.75 -12.04
CA ALA A 38 -18.92 -6.01 -12.69
C ALA A 38 -17.91 -5.51 -11.65
N SER A 39 -18.40 -4.96 -10.53
CA SER A 39 -17.58 -4.57 -9.39
C SER A 39 -16.81 -5.75 -8.80
N ILE A 40 -17.45 -6.91 -8.66
CA ILE A 40 -16.80 -8.13 -8.16
C ILE A 40 -15.64 -8.55 -9.06
N LEU A 41 -15.85 -8.58 -10.38
CA LEU A 41 -14.79 -8.96 -11.33
C LEU A 41 -13.65 -7.94 -11.33
N PHE A 42 -13.97 -6.65 -11.35
CA PHE A 42 -12.98 -5.58 -11.44
C PHE A 42 -12.14 -5.48 -10.15
N PHE A 43 -12.78 -5.23 -9.00
CA PHE A 43 -12.07 -5.07 -7.74
C PHE A 43 -11.53 -6.40 -7.21
N GLY A 44 -12.22 -7.52 -7.46
CA GLY A 44 -11.72 -8.85 -7.14
C GLY A 44 -10.39 -9.14 -7.85
N THR A 45 -10.26 -8.72 -9.12
CA THR A 45 -8.98 -8.82 -9.84
C THR A 45 -7.87 -8.02 -9.17
N PHE A 46 -8.14 -6.79 -8.71
CA PHE A 46 -7.17 -5.99 -7.97
C PHE A 46 -6.77 -6.59 -6.62
N VAL A 47 -7.71 -7.18 -5.89
CA VAL A 47 -7.44 -7.90 -4.64
C VAL A 47 -6.44 -9.03 -4.90
N LEU A 48 -6.73 -9.89 -5.88
CA LEU A 48 -5.88 -11.02 -6.22
C LEU A 48 -4.50 -10.55 -6.72
N LEU A 49 -4.47 -9.63 -7.69
CA LEU A 49 -3.24 -9.11 -8.27
C LEU A 49 -2.35 -8.47 -7.21
N SER A 50 -2.92 -7.64 -6.34
CA SER A 50 -2.15 -6.95 -5.30
C SER A 50 -1.62 -7.92 -4.26
N PHE A 51 -2.46 -8.84 -3.76
CA PHE A 51 -2.05 -9.82 -2.76
C PHE A 51 -1.00 -10.79 -3.29
N PHE A 52 -1.26 -11.45 -4.43
CA PHE A 52 -0.29 -12.36 -5.03
C PHE A 52 0.95 -11.64 -5.56
N GLY A 53 0.81 -10.38 -5.99
CA GLY A 53 1.92 -9.51 -6.35
C GLY A 53 2.90 -9.32 -5.20
N MET A 54 2.41 -9.03 -3.98
CA MET A 54 3.27 -8.94 -2.80
C MET A 54 4.04 -10.25 -2.53
N LEU A 55 3.35 -11.39 -2.59
CA LEU A 55 3.96 -12.70 -2.36
C LEU A 55 5.04 -13.03 -3.42
N SER A 56 4.73 -12.78 -4.70
CA SER A 56 5.65 -13.01 -5.81
C SER A 56 6.89 -12.11 -5.70
N MET A 57 6.69 -10.83 -5.38
CA MET A 57 7.79 -9.88 -5.17
C MET A 57 8.68 -10.28 -4.01
N ASP A 58 8.10 -10.69 -2.87
CA ASP A 58 8.87 -11.19 -1.72
C ASP A 58 9.66 -12.45 -2.07
N GLN A 59 9.04 -13.40 -2.78
CA GLN A 59 9.71 -14.63 -3.20
C GLN A 59 10.90 -14.33 -4.12
N ARG A 60 10.74 -13.39 -5.06
CA ARG A 60 11.84 -12.93 -5.91
C ARG A 60 12.94 -12.28 -5.08
N ARG A 61 12.60 -11.39 -4.14
CA ARG A 61 13.58 -10.67 -3.31
C ARG A 61 14.34 -11.56 -2.33
N ARG A 62 13.73 -12.63 -1.83
CA ARG A 62 14.43 -13.62 -0.97
C ARG A 62 15.51 -14.40 -1.71
N ARG A 63 15.44 -14.48 -3.05
CA ARG A 63 16.42 -15.17 -3.90
C ARG A 63 17.61 -14.26 -4.28
N GLU A 64 17.56 -12.98 -3.96
CA GLU A 64 18.66 -12.05 -4.22
C GLU A 64 19.86 -12.40 -3.33
N THR A 65 21.06 -12.39 -3.89
CA THR A 65 22.30 -12.74 -3.15
C THR A 65 22.97 -11.54 -2.51
N ASP A 66 22.57 -10.32 -2.87
CA ASP A 66 23.10 -9.09 -2.27
C ASP A 66 22.77 -9.05 -0.76
N PRO A 67 23.78 -8.96 0.13
CA PRO A 67 23.58 -8.85 1.57
C PRO A 67 22.65 -7.70 1.98
N LYS A 68 22.62 -6.60 1.21
CA LYS A 68 21.73 -5.46 1.49
C LYS A 68 20.26 -5.85 1.38
N TRP A 69 19.90 -6.68 0.40
CA TRP A 69 18.54 -7.18 0.24
C TRP A 69 18.13 -8.09 1.38
N GLN A 70 19.03 -8.95 1.83
CA GLN A 70 18.78 -9.84 2.97
C GLN A 70 18.54 -9.02 4.25
N ALA A 71 19.41 -8.05 4.55
CA ALA A 71 19.26 -7.16 5.69
C ALA A 71 17.96 -6.33 5.62
N PHE A 72 17.58 -5.83 4.44
CA PHE A 72 16.31 -5.12 4.24
C PHE A 72 15.10 -6.04 4.53
N MET A 73 15.12 -7.27 4.02
CA MET A 73 14.02 -8.23 4.20
C MET A 73 13.89 -8.70 5.65
N GLU A 74 15.00 -8.82 6.38
CA GLU A 74 15.03 -9.14 7.80
C GLU A 74 14.45 -8.03 8.69
N LYS A 75 14.77 -6.76 8.38
CA LYS A 75 14.28 -5.60 9.17
C LYS A 75 12.81 -5.27 8.89
N THR A 76 12.35 -5.42 7.65
CA THR A 76 11.00 -5.00 7.22
C THR A 76 9.96 -6.10 7.30
N SER A 77 8.68 -5.74 7.14
CA SER A 77 7.56 -6.69 7.15
C SER A 77 6.65 -6.50 5.94
N MET A 78 6.10 -7.60 5.41
CA MET A 78 4.99 -7.53 4.45
C MET A 78 3.70 -7.08 5.13
N ILE A 79 3.41 -7.60 6.32
CA ILE A 79 2.22 -7.23 7.10
C ILE A 79 2.48 -5.88 7.78
N PRO A 80 1.58 -4.88 7.64
CA PRO A 80 1.72 -3.56 8.24
C PRO A 80 1.97 -3.62 9.74
N PHE A 81 2.84 -2.73 10.22
CA PHE A 81 3.18 -2.52 11.64
C PHE A 81 3.89 -3.67 12.35
N VAL A 82 3.95 -4.88 11.78
CA VAL A 82 4.60 -6.03 12.44
C VAL A 82 6.09 -5.78 12.72
N ALA A 83 6.81 -5.08 11.84
CA ALA A 83 8.22 -4.72 12.10
C ALA A 83 8.39 -3.71 13.27
N LEU A 84 7.40 -2.87 13.50
CA LEU A 84 7.38 -1.90 14.59
C LEU A 84 7.01 -2.58 15.92
N VAL A 85 5.94 -3.38 15.91
CA VAL A 85 5.50 -4.14 17.09
C VAL A 85 6.56 -5.15 17.53
N SER A 86 7.25 -5.79 16.59
CA SER A 86 8.35 -6.70 16.90
C SER A 86 9.66 -6.01 17.30
N GLY A 87 9.69 -4.66 17.36
CA GLY A 87 10.87 -3.89 17.74
C GLY A 87 12.04 -3.91 16.74
N ARG A 88 11.83 -4.40 15.50
CA ARG A 88 12.87 -4.44 14.46
C ARG A 88 13.17 -3.06 13.91
N LEU A 89 12.16 -2.18 13.91
CA LEU A 89 12.25 -0.80 13.47
C LEU A 89 11.55 0.11 14.48
N ARG A 90 11.95 1.39 14.51
CA ARG A 90 11.28 2.44 15.27
C ARG A 90 10.76 3.50 14.31
N PHE A 91 9.52 3.92 14.54
CA PHE A 91 8.86 4.97 13.77
C PHE A 91 9.00 6.29 14.53
N MET A 92 9.60 7.29 13.88
CA MET A 92 9.78 8.63 14.43
C MET A 92 8.99 9.65 13.60
N PRO A 93 8.64 10.81 14.15
CA PRO A 93 7.92 11.85 13.40
C PRO A 93 8.64 12.29 12.12
N ASP A 94 9.97 12.24 12.10
CA ASP A 94 10.80 12.59 10.94
C ASP A 94 10.70 11.58 9.79
N ASP A 95 10.17 10.37 10.05
CA ASP A 95 9.88 9.40 8.99
C ASP A 95 8.65 9.82 8.16
N ILE A 96 7.83 10.73 8.68
CA ILE A 96 6.60 11.16 8.00
C ILE A 96 6.96 12.23 6.96
N ASN A 97 6.68 11.92 5.70
CA ASN A 97 6.64 12.95 4.66
C ASN A 97 5.37 13.80 4.84
N TRP A 98 5.43 14.82 5.69
CA TRP A 98 4.31 15.70 6.01
C TRP A 98 3.71 16.39 4.78
N VAL A 99 4.54 16.81 3.84
CA VAL A 99 4.09 17.41 2.58
C VAL A 99 3.29 16.39 1.78
N GLY A 100 3.84 15.18 1.62
CA GLY A 100 3.14 14.08 0.94
C GLY A 100 1.84 13.68 1.62
N LEU A 101 1.81 13.68 2.95
CA LEU A 101 0.62 13.36 3.75
C LEU A 101 -0.48 14.40 3.55
N ILE A 102 -0.16 15.68 3.70
CA ILE A 102 -1.11 16.79 3.49
C ILE A 102 -1.62 16.80 2.04
N ALA A 103 -0.72 16.63 1.07
CA ALA A 103 -1.10 16.54 -0.34
C ALA A 103 -2.03 15.35 -0.60
N SER A 104 -1.77 14.20 0.04
CA SER A 104 -2.62 13.02 -0.09
C SER A 104 -4.01 13.24 0.50
N PHE A 105 -4.12 13.86 1.68
CA PHE A 105 -5.41 14.21 2.27
C PHE A 105 -6.18 15.24 1.45
N ALA A 106 -5.49 16.27 0.92
CA ALA A 106 -6.09 17.26 0.04
C ALA A 106 -6.62 16.60 -1.25
N LEU A 107 -5.80 15.76 -1.88
CA LEU A 107 -6.19 15.01 -3.08
C LEU A 107 -7.36 14.08 -2.80
N TYR A 108 -7.34 13.36 -1.67
CA TYR A 108 -8.46 12.52 -1.24
C TYR A 108 -9.75 13.33 -1.07
N GLY A 109 -9.70 14.49 -0.41
CA GLY A 109 -10.86 15.36 -0.24
C GLY A 109 -11.42 15.85 -1.58
N VAL A 110 -10.56 16.22 -2.52
CA VAL A 110 -10.96 16.61 -3.88
C VAL A 110 -11.59 15.44 -4.62
N LEU A 111 -10.97 14.27 -4.60
CA LEU A 111 -11.50 13.07 -5.26
C LEU A 111 -12.80 12.59 -4.63
N TYR A 112 -12.95 12.68 -3.32
CA TYR A 112 -14.19 12.36 -2.62
C TYR A 112 -15.32 13.31 -3.03
N TRP A 113 -15.04 14.61 -3.11
CA TRP A 113 -16.02 15.59 -3.57
C TRP A 113 -16.39 15.42 -5.06
N LEU A 114 -15.42 15.05 -5.89
CA LEU A 114 -15.62 14.74 -7.31
C LEU A 114 -16.04 13.29 -7.56
N HIS A 115 -16.22 12.49 -6.52
CA HIS A 115 -16.38 11.05 -6.65
C HIS A 115 -17.62 10.74 -7.49
N ASP A 116 -18.76 11.37 -7.18
CA ASP A 116 -20.00 11.24 -7.93
C ASP A 116 -19.83 11.61 -9.42
N LEU A 117 -18.98 12.59 -9.75
CA LEU A 117 -18.76 12.98 -11.15
C LEU A 117 -17.93 11.94 -11.93
N VAL A 118 -17.00 11.27 -11.24
CA VAL A 118 -16.00 10.38 -11.86
C VAL A 118 -16.46 8.92 -11.85
N SER A 119 -17.20 8.48 -10.84
CA SER A 119 -17.68 7.09 -10.70
C SER A 119 -19.09 6.87 -11.26
N GLY A 120 -19.68 7.89 -11.89
CA GLY A 120 -21.01 7.80 -12.49
C GLY A 120 -22.12 8.09 -11.49
N GLY A 121 -22.36 9.37 -11.24
CA GLY A 121 -23.57 9.87 -10.63
C GLY A 121 -24.71 9.55 -11.58
N ILE A 122 -25.46 8.49 -11.29
CA ILE A 122 -26.84 8.41 -11.73
C ILE A 122 -27.53 9.51 -10.93
N SER A 123 -27.59 10.72 -11.49
CA SER A 123 -28.63 11.66 -11.13
C SER A 123 -29.96 10.93 -11.34
N LEU A 124 -30.51 10.37 -10.26
CA LEU A 124 -31.92 10.00 -10.17
C LEU A 124 -32.72 11.31 -10.08
N LEU A 125 -32.73 12.05 -11.19
CA LEU A 125 -33.70 13.08 -11.54
C LEU A 125 -34.04 12.87 -13.03
#